data_AF-A0A328RMI8-F1
#
_entry.id   AF-A0A328RMI8-F1
#
_cell.length_a   1.000
_cell.length_b   1.000
_cell.length_c   1.000
_cell.angle_alpha   90.00
_cell.angle_beta   90.00
_cell.angle_gamma   90.00
#
_symmetry.space_group_name_H-M   'P 1'
#
loop_
_entity.id
_entity.type
_entity.pdbx_description
1 polymer ?
#
loop_
_entity_poly.entity_id
_entity_poly.type
_entity_poly.pdbx_seq_one_letter_code
_entity_poly.pdbx_strand_id
1 'polypeptide(L)'
;MRQQNALRGGLLGLTLLFLSFAACGKVTQETTLKKEPPSFTLKYNVDIEDTEFDMGKVSPNMTKVTNEFNVRSTVYGSITAYIKEGAVKELSWGKAIIEVKQFDLDELTGTDDGNEASKTVESAELEDIVATQSNKEIDPRELQAQKLQAHRNSAGSYGPGGGSSRQQTSISKPSGPLIKSRAFNKKGREITTSKHTWTVPVFNKSKSRWDIQSKKVRKGYPVYLISVYDEETHYRFKLVDQEAVSGNSTVNAQGISDYDTFISIIGMKFLESDAPIELKLGDLMKLYDIKFFALIDYTFPTNLVKRFDYENPLFQFNRPMETVYTMLYQLFIVDPDDALQYLQGLEESAIGKQAFDHLKSTIEKYKLSSEKE
;
A
#
# COMPACT_ATOMS: atom_id res chain seq x y z
N MET A 1 35.83 36.68 84.34
CA MET A 1 34.37 36.66 84.06
C MET A 1 34.07 37.49 82.80
N ARG A 2 34.16 36.90 81.61
CA ARG A 2 33.67 37.49 80.34
C ARG A 2 33.48 36.35 79.33
N GLN A 3 32.28 35.79 79.24
CA GLN A 3 31.85 34.95 78.10
C GLN A 3 30.34 34.70 78.21
N GLN A 4 29.48 35.64 77.78
CA GLN A 4 28.03 35.36 77.62
C GLN A 4 27.27 36.25 76.61
N ASN A 5 27.91 36.86 75.60
CA ASN A 5 27.18 37.74 74.65
C ASN A 5 27.19 37.31 73.17
N ALA A 6 27.61 36.09 72.82
CA ALA A 6 27.73 35.69 71.41
C ALA A 6 26.54 34.89 70.82
N LEU A 7 25.53 34.51 71.61
CA LEU A 7 24.50 33.54 71.14
C LEU A 7 23.13 34.11 70.72
N ARG A 8 22.88 35.43 70.81
CA ARG A 8 21.56 35.99 70.49
C ARG A 8 21.39 36.59 69.08
N GLY A 9 22.47 36.68 68.30
CA GLY A 9 22.41 37.24 66.93
C GLY A 9 22.08 36.26 65.80
N GLY A 10 22.22 34.94 66.03
CA GLY A 10 22.11 33.94 64.97
C GLY A 10 20.70 33.49 64.61
N LEU A 11 19.73 33.65 65.53
CA LEU A 11 18.40 33.04 65.35
C LEU A 11 17.43 33.92 64.54
N LEU A 12 17.64 35.23 64.47
CA LEU A 12 16.80 36.15 63.69
C LEU A 12 17.18 36.21 62.20
N GLY A 13 18.45 35.93 61.86
CA GLY A 13 18.91 35.87 60.48
C GLY A 13 18.45 34.62 59.72
N LEU A 14 18.32 33.49 60.43
CA LEU A 14 17.93 32.22 59.80
C LEU A 14 16.44 32.20 59.41
N THR A 15 15.56 32.80 60.22
CA THR A 15 14.11 32.81 59.96
C THR A 15 13.73 33.70 58.77
N LEU A 16 14.47 34.79 58.54
CA LEU A 16 14.27 35.69 57.39
C LEU A 16 14.74 35.07 56.06
N LEU A 17 15.71 34.14 56.10
CA LEU A 17 16.19 33.45 54.90
C LEU A 17 15.21 32.36 54.42
N PHE A 18 14.43 31.75 55.32
CA PHE A 18 13.42 30.75 54.92
C PHE A 18 12.14 31.36 54.33
N LEU A 19 11.82 32.61 54.67
CA LEU A 19 10.65 33.31 54.13
C LEU A 19 10.84 33.80 52.68
N SER A 20 12.07 33.99 52.21
CA SER A 20 12.36 34.37 50.83
C SER A 20 12.37 33.20 49.83
N PHE A 21 12.47 31.95 50.28
CA PHE A 21 12.35 30.77 49.40
C PHE A 21 10.92 30.28 49.17
N ALA A 22 9.93 30.78 49.92
CA ALA A 22 8.52 30.44 49.74
C ALA A 22 7.78 31.33 48.71
N ALA A 23 8.44 32.37 48.17
CA ALA A 23 7.82 33.36 47.27
C ALA A 23 8.08 33.11 45.78
N CYS A 24 8.69 31.99 45.37
CA CYS A 24 8.61 31.51 43.99
C CYS A 24 7.34 30.67 43.83
N GLY A 25 6.17 31.30 44.02
CA GLY A 25 4.91 30.78 43.54
C GLY A 25 5.00 30.69 42.02
N LYS A 26 5.42 29.54 41.51
CA LYS A 26 5.39 29.21 40.08
C LYS A 26 3.91 29.27 39.69
N VAL A 27 3.49 30.39 39.14
CA VAL A 27 2.19 30.53 38.49
C VAL A 27 2.24 29.62 37.27
N THR A 28 1.95 28.33 37.47
CA THR A 28 1.61 27.42 36.39
C THR A 28 0.25 27.87 35.90
N GLN A 29 0.26 28.87 35.03
CA GLN A 29 -0.88 29.16 34.18
C GLN A 29 -1.12 27.88 33.37
N GLU A 30 -2.10 27.08 33.78
CA GLU A 30 -2.61 25.98 32.99
C GLU A 30 -3.26 26.59 31.75
N THR A 31 -2.43 26.88 30.75
CA THR A 31 -2.89 27.14 29.39
C THR A 31 -3.36 25.82 28.82
N THR A 32 -4.53 25.36 29.27
CA THR A 32 -5.26 24.19 28.77
C THR A 32 -5.91 24.46 27.40
N LEU A 33 -5.26 25.26 26.55
CA LEU A 33 -5.43 25.10 25.12
C LEU A 33 -4.66 23.83 24.78
N LYS A 34 -5.33 22.67 24.88
CA LYS A 34 -4.87 21.40 24.29
C LYS A 34 -4.69 21.63 22.80
N LYS A 35 -3.54 22.17 22.41
CA LYS A 35 -3.15 22.39 21.03
C LYS A 35 -3.17 21.01 20.37
N GLU A 36 -4.02 20.85 19.37
CA GLU A 36 -4.06 19.58 18.63
C GLU A 36 -2.64 19.26 18.13
N PRO A 37 -2.18 18.01 18.26
CA PRO A 37 -0.86 17.64 17.77
C PRO A 37 -0.78 17.93 16.27
N PRO A 38 0.38 18.37 15.76
CA PRO A 38 0.54 18.67 14.35
C PRO A 38 0.21 17.43 13.51
N SER A 39 -0.53 17.64 12.43
CA SER A 39 -0.99 16.56 11.56
C SER A 39 -0.91 16.92 10.08
N PHE A 40 -1.04 15.92 9.21
CA PHE A 40 -1.03 16.06 7.75
C PHE A 40 -2.08 15.18 7.07
N THR A 41 -2.32 15.45 5.80
CA THR A 41 -3.12 14.62 4.89
C THR A 41 -2.18 13.79 4.03
N LEU A 42 -2.42 12.50 3.87
CA LEU A 42 -1.65 11.63 2.99
C LEU A 42 -2.52 11.17 1.83
N LYS A 43 -2.02 11.30 0.60
CA LYS A 43 -2.68 10.82 -0.62
C LYS A 43 -1.77 9.83 -1.32
N TYR A 44 -2.31 8.71 -1.75
CA TYR A 44 -1.59 7.65 -2.46
C TYR A 44 -2.56 6.88 -3.34
N ASN A 45 -2.03 6.07 -4.26
CA ASN A 45 -2.85 5.19 -5.07
C ASN A 45 -2.17 3.85 -5.30
N VAL A 46 -2.97 2.85 -5.62
CA VAL A 46 -2.50 1.53 -6.05
C VAL A 46 -3.26 1.20 -7.32
N ASP A 47 -2.50 1.01 -8.39
CA ASP A 47 -3.05 0.57 -9.66
C ASP A 47 -3.54 -0.87 -9.52
N ILE A 48 -4.66 -1.15 -10.17
CA ILE A 48 -5.17 -2.50 -10.31
C ILE A 48 -4.84 -2.91 -11.73
N GLU A 49 -4.10 -4.01 -11.88
CA GLU A 49 -4.07 -4.66 -13.17
C GLU A 49 -5.46 -5.26 -13.39
N ASP A 50 -6.18 -4.66 -14.34
CA ASP A 50 -7.43 -5.18 -14.85
C ASP A 50 -7.04 -6.41 -15.70
N THR A 51 -6.68 -7.51 -15.04
CA THR A 51 -6.71 -8.83 -15.65
C THR A 51 -8.18 -9.14 -15.93
N GLU A 52 -8.69 -8.56 -17.02
CA GLU A 52 -10.10 -8.50 -17.40
C GLU A 52 -10.80 -9.82 -17.02
N PHE A 53 -11.98 -9.84 -16.41
CA PHE A 53 -13.27 -9.52 -17.03
C PHE A 53 -13.46 -9.89 -18.52
N ASP A 54 -12.48 -10.55 -19.15
CA ASP A 54 -12.61 -11.29 -20.40
C ASP A 54 -12.72 -12.76 -20.01
N MET A 55 -13.91 -13.16 -19.56
CA MET A 55 -14.22 -14.57 -19.22
C MET A 55 -13.99 -15.54 -20.41
N GLY A 56 -13.59 -15.05 -21.59
CA GLY A 56 -13.36 -15.85 -22.78
C GLY A 56 -11.91 -16.26 -23.07
N LYS A 57 -10.88 -15.74 -22.35
CA LYS A 57 -9.47 -15.96 -22.76
C LYS A 57 -8.49 -16.17 -21.61
N VAL A 58 -8.75 -17.13 -20.74
CA VAL A 58 -7.73 -17.60 -19.81
C VAL A 58 -6.80 -18.60 -20.54
N SER A 59 -5.57 -18.18 -20.82
CA SER A 59 -4.53 -19.05 -21.35
C SER A 59 -3.92 -19.88 -20.21
N PRO A 60 -3.83 -21.22 -20.30
CA PRO A 60 -3.47 -22.09 -19.19
C PRO A 60 -1.99 -22.07 -18.75
N ASN A 61 -1.14 -21.15 -19.27
CA ASN A 61 0.32 -21.19 -19.10
C ASN A 61 0.96 -19.95 -18.44
N MET A 62 0.23 -19.09 -17.73
CA MET A 62 0.84 -18.03 -16.91
C MET A 62 0.84 -18.40 -15.43
N THR A 63 1.95 -18.99 -14.95
CA THR A 63 2.20 -19.29 -13.53
C THR A 63 3.04 -18.24 -12.81
N LYS A 64 3.12 -16.99 -13.34
CA LYS A 64 3.66 -15.90 -12.53
C LYS A 64 2.57 -15.49 -11.54
N VAL A 65 2.73 -15.87 -10.27
CA VAL A 65 1.90 -15.37 -9.17
C VAL A 65 2.23 -13.89 -9.05
N THR A 66 1.46 -13.07 -9.73
CA THR A 66 1.56 -11.63 -9.64
C THR A 66 0.87 -11.20 -8.34
N ASN A 67 1.49 -10.28 -7.62
CA ASN A 67 0.95 -9.69 -6.39
C ASN A 67 -0.13 -8.68 -6.82
N GLU A 68 -1.18 -9.10 -7.53
CA GLU A 68 -2.17 -8.24 -8.15
C GLU A 68 -3.43 -8.10 -7.29
N PHE A 69 -3.95 -6.87 -7.18
CA PHE A 69 -5.20 -6.63 -6.47
C PHE A 69 -6.38 -7.04 -7.32
N ASN A 70 -7.33 -7.76 -6.74
CA ASN A 70 -8.56 -8.10 -7.44
C ASN A 70 -9.59 -6.97 -7.24
N VAL A 71 -10.22 -6.50 -8.32
CA VAL A 71 -11.32 -5.52 -8.29
C VAL A 71 -12.52 -6.04 -7.48
N ARG A 72 -12.60 -7.32 -7.12
CA ARG A 72 -13.68 -7.86 -6.27
C ARG A 72 -13.27 -7.97 -4.81
N SER A 73 -11.98 -7.92 -4.52
CA SER A 73 -11.49 -8.11 -3.17
C SER A 73 -11.74 -6.86 -2.33
N THR A 74 -11.90 -7.10 -1.04
CA THR A 74 -12.01 -6.02 -0.05
C THR A 74 -10.64 -5.42 0.12
N VAL A 75 -10.49 -4.15 -0.25
CA VAL A 75 -9.21 -3.45 -0.13
C VAL A 75 -9.17 -2.65 1.16
N TYR A 76 -8.06 -2.76 1.87
CA TYR A 76 -7.81 -2.04 3.09
C TYR A 76 -6.59 -1.17 2.92
N GLY A 77 -6.64 0.03 3.50
CA GLY A 77 -5.52 0.96 3.53
C GLY A 77 -5.19 1.31 4.97
N SER A 78 -3.93 1.21 5.38
CA SER A 78 -3.49 1.60 6.72
C SER A 78 -2.24 2.47 6.69
N ILE A 79 -2.07 3.26 7.75
CA ILE A 79 -0.88 4.05 8.01
C ILE A 79 -0.39 3.70 9.41
N THR A 80 0.84 3.22 9.45
CA THR A 80 1.52 2.80 10.66
C THR A 80 2.79 3.63 10.83
N ALA A 81 3.08 4.06 12.05
CA ALA A 81 4.34 4.74 12.37
C ALA A 81 5.28 3.79 13.10
N TYR A 82 6.55 3.83 12.74
CA TYR A 82 7.61 3.19 13.49
C TYR A 82 8.22 4.20 14.45
N ILE A 83 8.33 3.82 15.73
CA ILE A 83 8.95 4.60 16.80
C ILE A 83 10.34 4.00 17.04
N LYS A 84 11.25 4.78 17.65
CA LYS A 84 12.50 4.25 18.21
C LYS A 84 12.19 3.04 19.12
N GLU A 85 13.11 2.07 19.16
CA GLU A 85 12.98 0.81 19.93
C GLU A 85 12.00 -0.21 19.32
N GLY A 86 11.77 -0.18 18.01
CA GLY A 86 10.94 -1.17 17.30
C GLY A 86 9.44 -1.07 17.59
N ALA A 87 9.02 -0.14 18.45
CA ALA A 87 7.62 0.04 18.80
C ALA A 87 6.82 0.57 17.60
N VAL A 88 5.79 -0.17 17.23
CA VAL A 88 4.90 0.17 16.14
C VAL A 88 3.66 0.87 16.67
N LYS A 89 3.26 1.97 16.03
CA LYS A 89 2.04 2.69 16.37
C LYS A 89 1.17 2.90 15.15
N GLU A 90 0.06 2.18 15.12
CA GLU A 90 -0.98 2.39 14.13
C GLU A 90 -1.56 3.81 14.26
N LEU A 91 -1.51 4.57 13.15
CA LEU A 91 -2.02 5.93 13.08
C LEU A 91 -3.41 6.02 12.48
N SER A 92 -3.72 5.19 11.47
CA SER A 92 -4.95 5.24 10.68
C SER A 92 -5.20 3.93 9.95
N TRP A 93 -6.47 3.61 9.69
CA TRP A 93 -6.83 2.65 8.65
C TRP A 93 -8.21 2.95 8.05
N GLY A 94 -8.55 2.24 6.99
CA GLY A 94 -9.80 2.33 6.25
C GLY A 94 -10.02 1.10 5.38
N LYS A 95 -11.28 0.88 4.96
CA LYS A 95 -11.69 -0.32 4.21
C LYS A 95 -12.64 0.06 3.08
N ALA A 96 -12.34 -0.35 1.85
CA ALA A 96 -13.27 -0.34 0.73
C ALA A 96 -13.89 -1.73 0.55
N ILE A 97 -15.19 -1.75 0.28
CA ILE A 97 -15.91 -2.98 -0.05
C ILE A 97 -16.52 -2.79 -1.43
N ILE A 98 -16.23 -3.72 -2.35
CA ILE A 98 -16.87 -3.74 -3.65
C ILE A 98 -18.15 -4.57 -3.54
N GLU A 99 -19.27 -3.87 -3.42
CA GLU A 99 -20.60 -4.49 -3.51
C GLU A 99 -20.97 -4.64 -4.98
N VAL A 100 -20.79 -5.84 -5.54
CA VAL A 100 -21.36 -6.16 -6.85
C VAL A 100 -22.86 -6.35 -6.67
N LYS A 101 -23.64 -5.29 -6.89
CA LYS A 101 -25.09 -5.48 -7.10
C LYS A 101 -25.27 -6.25 -8.40
N GLN A 102 -25.63 -7.51 -8.30
CA GLN A 102 -26.25 -8.20 -9.42
C GLN A 102 -27.55 -7.45 -9.73
N PHE A 103 -27.67 -6.95 -10.95
CA PHE A 103 -28.96 -6.48 -11.42
C PHE A 103 -29.79 -7.73 -11.69
N ASP A 104 -30.93 -7.86 -11.02
CA ASP A 104 -31.93 -8.85 -11.41
C ASP A 104 -32.39 -8.48 -12.83
N LEU A 105 -32.06 -9.32 -13.80
CA LEU A 105 -32.51 -9.14 -15.19
C LEU A 105 -34.05 -9.11 -15.27
N ASP A 106 -34.74 -9.68 -14.29
CA ASP A 106 -36.19 -9.72 -14.19
C ASP A 106 -36.80 -8.32 -13.96
N GLU A 107 -36.06 -7.40 -13.33
CA GLU A 107 -36.51 -6.01 -13.12
C GLU A 107 -36.33 -5.14 -14.39
N LEU A 108 -35.44 -5.55 -15.30
CA LEU A 108 -35.15 -4.87 -16.57
C LEU A 108 -35.95 -5.39 -17.76
N THR A 109 -36.42 -6.64 -17.70
CA THR A 109 -37.26 -7.21 -18.77
C THR A 109 -38.68 -6.70 -18.72
N GLY A 110 -39.13 -6.10 -17.61
CA GLY A 110 -40.42 -5.41 -17.55
C GLY A 110 -41.55 -6.25 -18.14
N THR A 111 -41.51 -7.57 -17.94
CA THR A 111 -42.65 -8.45 -18.21
C THR A 111 -43.67 -8.12 -17.14
N ASP A 112 -44.41 -7.06 -17.41
CA ASP A 112 -45.73 -6.80 -16.86
C ASP A 112 -46.62 -7.95 -17.32
N ASP A 113 -46.44 -9.13 -16.73
CA ASP A 113 -47.24 -10.33 -16.97
C ASP A 113 -48.60 -10.15 -16.27
N GLY A 114 -49.34 -9.14 -16.75
CA GLY A 114 -50.79 -9.20 -16.77
C GLY A 114 -51.22 -10.24 -17.79
N ASN A 115 -51.09 -11.53 -17.45
CA ASN A 115 -51.95 -12.56 -18.04
C ASN A 115 -52.02 -13.82 -17.16
N GLU A 116 -53.03 -13.86 -16.28
CA GLU A 116 -53.66 -15.11 -15.86
C GLU A 116 -54.18 -15.83 -17.11
N ALA A 117 -53.49 -16.88 -17.55
CA ALA A 117 -54.06 -18.15 -18.01
C ALA A 117 -53.09 -18.92 -18.90
N SER A 118 -52.45 -19.96 -18.37
CA SER A 118 -52.63 -21.32 -18.91
C SER A 118 -51.67 -22.33 -18.31
N LYS A 119 -52.28 -23.41 -17.84
CA LYS A 119 -51.91 -24.82 -18.09
C LYS A 119 -50.49 -25.25 -17.77
N THR A 120 -50.42 -25.94 -16.64
CA THR A 120 -49.91 -27.31 -16.52
C THR A 120 -49.59 -27.98 -17.86
N VAL A 121 -48.31 -28.12 -18.16
CA VAL A 121 -47.80 -29.15 -19.08
C VAL A 121 -46.68 -29.88 -18.37
N GLU A 122 -46.78 -31.20 -18.45
CA GLU A 122 -45.96 -32.21 -17.83
C GLU A 122 -44.47 -32.06 -18.11
N SER A 123 -43.73 -32.41 -17.06
CA SER A 123 -42.41 -33.01 -17.04
C SER A 123 -42.19 -33.98 -18.22
N ALA A 124 -41.18 -33.72 -19.03
CA ALA A 124 -40.53 -34.75 -19.84
C ALA A 124 -39.03 -34.45 -19.95
N GLU A 125 -38.27 -35.36 -19.34
CA GLU A 125 -36.93 -35.85 -19.68
C GLU A 125 -36.10 -35.10 -20.72
N LEU A 126 -34.86 -34.74 -20.35
CA LEU A 126 -33.70 -34.77 -21.24
C LEU A 126 -32.41 -34.88 -20.40
N GLU A 127 -32.11 -36.12 -20.03
CA GLU A 127 -30.73 -36.58 -19.82
C GLU A 127 -30.02 -36.73 -21.18
N ASP A 128 -28.69 -36.66 -21.14
CA ASP A 128 -27.73 -37.10 -22.17
C ASP A 128 -27.70 -36.39 -23.54
N ILE A 129 -26.76 -35.43 -23.66
CA ILE A 129 -25.86 -35.42 -24.83
C ILE A 129 -24.41 -35.35 -24.38
N VAL A 130 -23.75 -36.46 -24.67
CA VAL A 130 -22.35 -36.83 -24.51
C VAL A 130 -21.40 -35.93 -25.29
N ALA A 131 -20.24 -35.72 -24.68
CA ALA A 131 -19.01 -35.23 -25.24
C ALA A 131 -18.65 -35.83 -26.60
N THR A 132 -18.33 -35.01 -27.60
CA THR A 132 -17.21 -35.25 -28.55
C THR A 132 -16.92 -33.94 -29.31
N GLN A 133 -15.86 -33.21 -28.96
CA GLN A 133 -15.18 -32.37 -29.94
C GLN A 133 -13.69 -32.69 -29.94
N SER A 134 -13.36 -33.45 -30.98
CA SER A 134 -12.04 -33.75 -31.51
C SER A 134 -11.20 -32.48 -31.67
N ASN A 135 -9.95 -32.57 -31.21
CA ASN A 135 -8.85 -31.74 -31.68
C ASN A 135 -8.86 -31.69 -33.21
N LYS A 136 -9.10 -30.50 -33.77
CA LYS A 136 -8.67 -30.13 -35.12
C LYS A 136 -7.54 -29.13 -34.95
N GLU A 137 -6.34 -29.59 -35.21
CA GLU A 137 -5.15 -28.77 -35.37
C GLU A 137 -5.40 -27.81 -36.54
N ILE A 138 -5.53 -26.52 -36.24
CA ILE A 138 -5.68 -25.47 -37.25
C ILE A 138 -4.30 -25.20 -37.83
N ASP A 139 -4.14 -25.39 -39.14
CA ASP A 139 -2.89 -25.08 -39.86
C ASP A 139 -2.52 -23.60 -39.65
N PRO A 140 -1.32 -23.28 -39.11
CA PRO A 140 -0.83 -21.92 -38.92
C PRO A 140 -0.86 -21.07 -40.20
N ARG A 141 -0.89 -21.69 -41.39
CA ARG A 141 -0.93 -21.00 -42.68
C ARG A 141 -2.32 -20.47 -43.04
N GLU A 142 -3.41 -21.10 -42.59
CA GLU A 142 -4.77 -20.58 -42.81
C GLU A 142 -5.05 -19.33 -41.96
N LEU A 143 -4.48 -19.28 -40.75
CA LEU A 143 -4.63 -18.14 -39.83
C LEU A 143 -3.93 -16.87 -40.37
N GLN A 144 -2.85 -17.05 -41.15
CA GLN A 144 -2.12 -15.94 -41.76
C GLN A 144 -2.82 -15.40 -43.02
N ALA A 145 -3.55 -16.27 -43.76
CA ALA A 145 -4.34 -15.87 -44.93
C ALA A 145 -5.61 -15.07 -44.55
N GLN A 146 -6.26 -15.38 -43.43
CA GLN A 146 -7.43 -14.62 -42.95
C GLN A 146 -7.05 -13.21 -42.46
N LYS A 147 -5.88 -13.03 -41.83
CA LYS A 147 -5.39 -11.71 -41.41
C LYS A 147 -5.07 -10.78 -42.59
N LEU A 148 -4.71 -11.34 -43.75
CA LEU A 148 -4.42 -10.57 -44.97
C LEU A 148 -5.67 -10.15 -45.76
N GLN A 149 -6.81 -10.81 -45.56
CA GLN A 149 -8.10 -10.36 -46.14
C GLN A 149 -8.78 -9.27 -45.30
N ALA A 150 -8.57 -9.23 -43.99
CA ALA A 150 -9.16 -8.22 -43.09
C ALA A 150 -8.64 -6.79 -43.33
N HIS A 151 -7.44 -6.62 -43.92
CA HIS A 151 -6.86 -5.30 -44.20
C HIS A 151 -7.20 -4.72 -45.59
N ARG A 152 -7.96 -5.43 -46.43
CA ARG A 152 -8.29 -4.96 -47.80
C ARG A 152 -9.66 -4.29 -47.96
N ASN A 153 -10.51 -4.27 -46.93
CA ASN A 153 -11.88 -3.76 -47.02
C ASN A 153 -12.12 -2.42 -46.29
N SER A 154 -11.08 -1.67 -45.88
CA SER A 154 -11.24 -0.40 -45.17
C SER A 154 -11.01 0.85 -46.04
N ALA A 155 -11.40 0.82 -47.32
CA ALA A 155 -11.31 1.98 -48.20
C ALA A 155 -12.56 2.14 -49.08
N GLY A 156 -13.36 3.16 -48.76
CA GLY A 156 -14.25 3.83 -49.71
C GLY A 156 -15.73 3.82 -49.34
N SER A 157 -16.28 4.99 -49.04
CA SER A 157 -17.38 5.62 -49.80
C SER A 157 -18.01 6.76 -49.00
N TYR A 158 -17.78 8.00 -49.42
CA TYR A 158 -18.58 9.16 -49.03
C TYR A 158 -19.70 9.33 -50.05
N GLY A 159 -20.95 9.17 -49.62
CA GLY A 159 -22.14 9.55 -50.36
C GLY A 159 -23.03 10.45 -49.50
N PRO A 160 -23.54 11.59 -50.02
CA PRO A 160 -24.49 12.42 -49.30
C PRO A 160 -25.93 12.03 -49.65
N GLY A 161 -26.80 11.87 -48.66
CA GLY A 161 -28.22 11.76 -48.94
C GLY A 161 -29.10 11.34 -47.76
N GLY A 162 -29.93 12.27 -47.30
CA GLY A 162 -31.34 11.99 -47.05
C GLY A 162 -31.76 11.38 -45.72
N GLY A 163 -32.24 12.25 -44.83
CA GLY A 163 -33.61 12.19 -44.31
C GLY A 163 -34.07 10.97 -43.49
N SER A 164 -34.53 11.31 -42.28
CA SER A 164 -35.66 10.70 -41.55
C SER A 164 -35.35 9.70 -40.43
N SER A 165 -36.20 9.81 -39.40
CA SER A 165 -36.41 8.90 -38.28
C SER A 165 -35.44 9.04 -37.11
N ARG A 166 -35.75 10.01 -36.24
CA ARG A 166 -35.20 10.14 -34.88
C ARG A 166 -35.72 8.97 -34.03
N GLN A 167 -35.13 7.79 -34.17
CA GLN A 167 -35.26 6.75 -33.16
C GLN A 167 -34.61 7.29 -31.89
N GLN A 168 -35.41 7.56 -30.87
CA GLN A 168 -34.92 7.73 -29.51
C GLN A 168 -34.33 6.39 -29.07
N THR A 169 -33.06 6.16 -29.41
CA THR A 169 -32.25 5.15 -28.74
C THR A 169 -32.15 5.61 -27.28
N SER A 170 -32.96 5.02 -26.42
CA SER A 170 -32.78 5.10 -24.98
C SER A 170 -31.39 4.56 -24.70
N ILE A 171 -30.42 5.46 -24.52
CA ILE A 171 -29.08 5.12 -24.08
C ILE A 171 -29.25 4.59 -22.66
N SER A 172 -29.39 3.27 -22.53
CA SER A 172 -29.30 2.58 -21.25
C SER A 172 -27.94 2.93 -20.68
N LYS A 173 -27.91 3.78 -19.64
CA LYS A 173 -26.68 4.07 -18.90
C LYS A 173 -26.10 2.73 -18.47
N PRO A 174 -24.86 2.37 -18.87
CA PRO A 174 -24.24 1.17 -18.38
C PRO A 174 -24.09 1.31 -16.86
N SER A 175 -24.95 0.62 -16.12
CA SER A 175 -24.92 0.59 -14.66
C SER A 175 -23.83 -0.38 -14.23
N GLY A 176 -22.59 0.11 -14.19
CA GLY A 176 -21.49 -0.63 -13.58
C GLY A 176 -21.72 -0.92 -12.09
N PRO A 177 -20.94 -1.82 -11.48
CA PRO A 177 -21.04 -2.13 -10.06
C PRO A 177 -20.89 -0.85 -9.21
N LEU A 178 -21.76 -0.72 -8.20
CA LEU A 178 -21.71 0.40 -7.26
C LEU A 178 -20.65 0.13 -6.19
N ILE A 179 -19.53 0.85 -6.25
CA ILE A 179 -18.44 0.68 -5.30
C ILE A 179 -18.67 1.58 -4.09
N LYS A 180 -18.75 0.99 -2.88
CA LYS A 180 -18.92 1.73 -1.62
C LYS A 180 -17.63 1.72 -0.83
N SER A 181 -17.13 2.90 -0.51
CA SER A 181 -16.01 3.05 0.42
C SER A 181 -16.50 3.55 1.78
N ARG A 182 -15.93 3.02 2.86
CA ARG A 182 -16.26 3.43 4.22
C ARG A 182 -14.98 3.60 5.04
N ALA A 183 -14.86 4.68 5.79
CA ALA A 183 -13.81 4.79 6.79
C ALA A 183 -14.26 4.10 8.08
N PHE A 184 -13.31 3.48 8.79
CA PHE A 184 -13.55 2.86 10.08
C PHE A 184 -12.52 3.38 11.08
N ASN A 185 -12.91 3.43 12.36
CA ASN A 185 -11.96 3.69 13.45
C ASN A 185 -11.33 2.39 13.95
N LYS A 186 -10.35 2.50 14.86
CA LYS A 186 -9.65 1.36 15.50
C LYS A 186 -10.57 0.29 16.13
N LYS A 187 -11.85 0.58 16.39
CA LYS A 187 -12.82 -0.39 16.95
C LYS A 187 -13.69 -1.03 15.87
N GLY A 188 -13.33 -0.89 14.60
CA GLY A 188 -14.12 -1.38 13.46
C GLY A 188 -15.46 -0.65 13.27
N ARG A 189 -15.65 0.54 13.86
CA ARG A 189 -16.89 1.32 13.68
C ARG A 189 -16.74 2.29 12.53
N GLU A 190 -17.73 2.30 11.64
CA GLU A 190 -17.78 3.25 10.52
C GLU A 190 -17.79 4.69 11.02
N ILE A 191 -17.06 5.56 10.32
CA ILE A 191 -16.98 6.98 10.62
C ILE A 191 -17.24 7.80 9.35
N THR A 192 -18.17 8.74 9.44
CA THR A 192 -18.45 9.72 8.37
C THR A 192 -17.71 11.04 8.62
N THR A 193 -17.47 11.37 9.90
CA THR A 193 -16.64 12.49 10.35
C THR A 193 -15.85 12.05 11.58
N SER A 194 -14.61 12.53 11.75
CA SER A 194 -13.79 12.16 12.90
C SER A 194 -12.81 13.26 13.30
N LYS A 195 -12.62 13.43 14.61
CA LYS A 195 -11.52 14.22 15.18
C LYS A 195 -10.19 13.46 15.12
N HIS A 196 -10.23 12.15 14.96
CA HIS A 196 -9.08 11.26 14.88
C HIS A 196 -8.64 11.05 13.42
N THR A 197 -7.48 10.42 13.23
CA THR A 197 -7.02 9.99 11.91
C THR A 197 -7.97 8.98 11.29
N TRP A 198 -8.12 9.03 9.97
CA TRP A 198 -8.88 8.04 9.21
C TRP A 198 -8.43 8.00 7.76
N THR A 199 -8.70 6.87 7.09
CA THR A 199 -8.36 6.60 5.69
C THR A 199 -9.61 6.21 4.91
N VAL A 200 -9.78 6.74 3.69
CA VAL A 200 -10.86 6.37 2.76
C VAL A 200 -10.25 5.97 1.41
N PRO A 201 -10.31 4.68 1.04
CA PRO A 201 -9.95 4.20 -0.29
C PRO A 201 -11.11 4.36 -1.28
N VAL A 202 -10.95 5.09 -2.38
CA VAL A 202 -11.98 5.30 -3.41
C VAL A 202 -11.55 4.67 -4.72
N PHE A 203 -12.36 3.80 -5.31
CA PHE A 203 -12.03 3.23 -6.62
C PHE A 203 -12.27 4.23 -7.74
N ASN A 204 -11.26 4.42 -8.57
CA ASN A 204 -11.30 5.26 -9.76
C ASN A 204 -11.41 4.39 -11.01
N LYS A 205 -12.64 4.15 -11.45
CA LYS A 205 -12.92 3.26 -12.59
C LYS A 205 -12.21 3.69 -13.88
N SER A 206 -12.10 4.99 -14.16
CA SER A 206 -11.47 5.46 -15.40
C SER A 206 -9.96 5.25 -15.44
N LYS A 207 -9.35 4.99 -14.28
CA LYS A 207 -7.91 4.82 -14.12
C LYS A 207 -7.54 3.42 -13.61
N SER A 208 -8.52 2.53 -13.48
CA SER A 208 -8.38 1.19 -12.90
C SER A 208 -7.49 1.17 -11.66
N ARG A 209 -7.78 2.02 -10.67
CA ARG A 209 -6.94 2.13 -9.46
C ARG A 209 -7.70 2.55 -8.23
N TRP A 210 -7.13 2.27 -7.06
CA TRP A 210 -7.61 2.81 -5.78
C TRP A 210 -6.93 4.13 -5.48
N ASP A 211 -7.70 5.23 -5.44
CA ASP A 211 -7.24 6.53 -4.95
C ASP A 211 -7.54 6.61 -3.44
N ILE A 212 -6.50 6.68 -2.61
CA ILE A 212 -6.62 6.59 -1.14
C ILE A 212 -6.19 7.91 -0.50
N GLN A 213 -7.03 8.41 0.41
CA GLN A 213 -6.74 9.62 1.17
C GLN A 213 -6.91 9.39 2.66
N SER A 214 -5.89 9.76 3.43
CA SER A 214 -5.92 9.81 4.89
C SER A 214 -5.94 11.25 5.38
N LYS A 215 -6.69 11.52 6.46
CA LYS A 215 -6.76 12.83 7.10
C LYS A 215 -6.25 12.78 8.53
N LYS A 216 -5.67 13.90 8.99
CA LYS A 216 -5.20 14.12 10.38
C LYS A 216 -4.14 13.12 10.85
N VAL A 217 -3.27 12.66 9.95
CA VAL A 217 -2.17 11.77 10.32
C VAL A 217 -1.19 12.53 11.20
N ARG A 218 -0.94 12.05 12.41
CA ARG A 218 -0.09 12.75 13.39
C ARG A 218 1.37 12.79 12.91
N LYS A 219 2.02 13.95 13.03
CA LYS A 219 3.46 14.13 12.78
C LYS A 219 4.31 13.74 13.99
N GLY A 220 5.62 13.61 13.75
CA GLY A 220 6.64 13.40 14.79
C GLY A 220 7.16 11.97 14.90
N TYR A 221 6.93 11.15 13.88
CA TYR A 221 7.51 9.81 13.75
C TYR A 221 8.64 9.82 12.71
N PRO A 222 9.73 9.06 12.93
CA PRO A 222 10.83 8.93 11.98
C PRO A 222 10.39 8.41 10.61
N VAL A 223 9.54 7.38 10.62
CA VAL A 223 9.10 6.68 9.39
C VAL A 223 7.62 6.30 9.50
N TYR A 224 6.92 6.45 8.38
CA TYR A 224 5.53 6.07 8.19
C TYR A 224 5.45 4.97 7.13
N LEU A 225 4.83 3.85 7.47
CA LEU A 225 4.46 2.79 6.54
C LEU A 225 3.04 3.02 6.04
N ILE A 226 2.90 3.22 4.73
CA ILE A 226 1.65 3.09 4.01
C ILE A 226 1.51 1.63 3.62
N SER A 227 0.37 1.02 3.94
CA SER A 227 0.04 -0.32 3.48
C SER A 227 -1.32 -0.34 2.80
N VAL A 228 -1.38 -1.05 1.68
CA VAL A 228 -2.61 -1.43 1.00
C VAL A 228 -2.58 -2.94 0.85
N TYR A 229 -3.65 -3.62 1.21
CA TYR A 229 -3.70 -5.07 1.08
C TYR A 229 -5.16 -5.53 0.95
N ASP A 230 -5.35 -6.72 0.37
CA ASP A 230 -6.66 -7.39 0.33
C ASP A 230 -6.61 -8.82 0.90
N GLU A 231 -5.51 -9.54 0.68
CA GLU A 231 -5.26 -10.92 1.11
C GLU A 231 -3.81 -11.13 1.58
N GLU A 232 -3.46 -12.33 2.07
CA GLU A 232 -2.13 -12.67 2.61
C GLU A 232 -0.99 -12.48 1.58
N THR A 233 -1.30 -12.66 0.30
CA THR A 233 -0.37 -12.58 -0.83
C THR A 233 -0.44 -11.26 -1.58
N HIS A 234 -1.43 -10.42 -1.29
CA HIS A 234 -1.75 -9.23 -2.08
C HIS A 234 -1.62 -7.98 -1.24
N TYR A 235 -0.45 -7.36 -1.34
CA TYR A 235 -0.12 -6.18 -0.57
C TYR A 235 0.84 -5.25 -1.31
N ARG A 236 0.78 -3.97 -0.97
CA ARG A 236 1.68 -2.91 -1.42
C ARG A 236 2.07 -2.06 -0.25
N PHE A 237 3.35 -1.74 -0.18
CA PHE A 237 3.91 -0.94 0.89
C PHE A 237 4.70 0.24 0.36
N LYS A 238 4.66 1.33 1.11
CA LYS A 238 5.54 2.48 0.87
C LYS A 238 5.96 3.10 2.19
N LEU A 239 7.26 3.25 2.39
CA LEU A 239 7.80 4.04 3.48
C LEU A 239 7.84 5.52 3.08
N VAL A 240 7.49 6.39 4.02
CA VAL A 240 7.62 7.84 3.93
C VAL A 240 8.41 8.30 5.14
N ASP A 241 9.43 9.12 4.92
CA ASP A 241 10.28 9.64 5.99
C ASP A 241 9.64 10.84 6.72
N GLN A 242 10.22 11.16 7.87
CA GLN A 242 9.82 12.34 8.63
C GLN A 242 10.05 13.64 7.84
N GLU A 243 11.11 13.70 7.05
CA GLU A 243 11.48 14.89 6.29
C GLU A 243 10.36 15.29 5.33
N ALA A 244 9.83 14.34 4.55
CA ALA A 244 8.72 14.54 3.63
C ALA A 244 7.43 15.01 4.32
N VAL A 245 7.18 14.62 5.58
CA VAL A 245 5.96 15.03 6.30
C VAL A 245 6.12 16.32 7.11
N SER A 246 7.34 16.64 7.54
CA SER A 246 7.59 17.67 8.56
C SER A 246 7.10 19.05 8.13
N GLY A 247 7.47 19.49 6.93
CA GLY A 247 7.07 20.78 6.34
C GLY A 247 5.70 20.79 5.65
N ASN A 248 5.12 19.63 5.38
CA ASN A 248 3.98 19.52 4.47
C ASN A 248 2.65 19.30 5.22
N SER A 249 1.62 20.05 4.85
CA SER A 249 0.24 19.83 5.34
C SER A 249 -0.46 18.70 4.56
N THR A 250 -0.04 18.48 3.32
CA THR A 250 -0.47 17.39 2.45
C THR A 250 0.75 16.75 1.81
N VAL A 251 0.87 15.42 1.94
CA VAL A 251 1.90 14.61 1.30
C VAL A 251 1.22 13.76 0.23
N ASN A 252 1.76 13.78 -0.98
CA ASN A 252 1.31 12.94 -2.08
C ASN A 252 2.38 11.88 -2.36
N ALA A 253 2.15 10.66 -1.89
CA ALA A 253 3.07 9.53 -2.06
C ALA A 253 2.93 8.83 -3.42
N GLN A 254 2.07 9.37 -4.31
CA GLN A 254 1.83 8.87 -5.66
C GLN A 254 1.41 7.39 -5.67
N GLY A 255 1.66 6.68 -6.77
CA GLY A 255 1.44 5.25 -6.88
C GLY A 255 2.41 4.48 -5.99
N ILE A 256 1.95 3.35 -5.43
CA ILE A 256 2.81 2.39 -4.72
C ILE A 256 3.22 1.28 -5.68
N SER A 257 4.50 1.23 -6.02
CA SER A 257 5.07 0.24 -6.93
C SER A 257 5.53 -1.04 -6.22
N ASP A 258 5.86 -2.05 -7.02
CA ASP A 258 6.52 -3.27 -6.55
C ASP A 258 7.87 -2.96 -5.91
N TYR A 259 8.62 -2.03 -6.51
CA TYR A 259 9.89 -1.56 -5.96
C TYR A 259 9.71 -0.86 -4.59
N ASP A 260 8.70 0.03 -4.46
CA ASP A 260 8.38 0.64 -3.16
C ASP A 260 8.08 -0.44 -2.11
N THR A 261 7.40 -1.51 -2.52
CA THR A 261 7.03 -2.63 -1.64
C THR A 261 8.25 -3.43 -1.21
N PHE A 262 9.15 -3.74 -2.13
CA PHE A 262 10.42 -4.40 -1.87
C PHE A 262 11.28 -3.60 -0.87
N ILE A 263 11.49 -2.30 -1.12
CA ILE A 263 12.23 -1.42 -0.20
C ILE A 263 11.57 -1.38 1.18
N SER A 264 10.24 -1.31 1.22
CA SER A 264 9.50 -1.28 2.48
C SER A 264 9.65 -2.57 3.28
N ILE A 265 9.66 -3.74 2.64
CA ILE A 265 9.90 -5.02 3.34
C ILE A 265 11.27 -5.02 4.02
N ILE A 266 12.33 -4.63 3.31
CA ILE A 266 13.68 -4.56 3.88
C ILE A 266 13.72 -3.52 5.01
N GLY A 267 13.12 -2.33 4.79
CA GLY A 267 13.06 -1.28 5.79
C GLY A 267 12.30 -1.69 7.06
N MET A 268 11.17 -2.39 6.93
CA MET A 268 10.44 -2.95 8.07
C MET A 268 11.29 -3.97 8.83
N LYS A 269 11.95 -4.89 8.12
CA LYS A 269 12.86 -5.88 8.74
C LYS A 269 14.02 -5.24 9.46
N PHE A 270 14.56 -4.16 8.91
CA PHE A 270 15.59 -3.37 9.56
C PHE A 270 15.05 -2.70 10.84
N LEU A 271 13.85 -2.11 10.80
CA LEU A 271 13.23 -1.47 11.96
C LEU A 271 12.82 -2.46 13.07
N GLU A 272 12.60 -3.73 12.72
CA GLU A 272 12.39 -4.84 13.65
C GLU A 272 13.71 -5.36 14.26
N SER A 273 14.86 -5.03 13.66
CA SER A 273 16.16 -5.43 14.19
C SER A 273 16.65 -4.48 15.29
N ASP A 274 17.46 -5.00 16.21
CA ASP A 274 18.10 -4.20 17.27
C ASP A 274 19.29 -3.36 16.76
N ALA A 275 19.27 -2.95 15.49
CA ALA A 275 20.36 -2.19 14.88
C ALA A 275 20.54 -0.84 15.60
N PRO A 276 21.77 -0.46 15.99
CA PRO A 276 22.02 0.80 16.69
C PRO A 276 22.00 2.03 15.76
N ILE A 277 21.67 1.84 14.48
CA ILE A 277 21.69 2.86 13.44
C ILE A 277 20.26 3.20 12.98
N GLU A 278 20.04 4.47 12.67
CA GLU A 278 18.74 4.95 12.18
C GLU A 278 18.53 4.58 10.72
N LEU A 279 17.31 4.15 10.37
CA LEU A 279 16.94 3.88 8.98
C LEU A 279 16.95 5.18 8.18
N LYS A 280 17.83 5.26 7.18
CA LYS A 280 17.84 6.32 6.17
C LYS A 280 17.30 5.78 4.86
N LEU A 281 16.03 6.08 4.54
CA LEU A 281 15.36 5.55 3.35
C LEU A 281 16.12 5.85 2.05
N GLY A 282 16.70 7.04 1.95
CA GLY A 282 17.53 7.41 0.79
C GLY A 282 18.74 6.49 0.61
N ASP A 283 19.42 6.10 1.68
CA ASP A 283 20.59 5.21 1.59
C ASP A 283 20.17 3.76 1.31
N LEU A 284 19.03 3.32 1.84
CA LEU A 284 18.45 2.01 1.51
C LEU A 284 18.13 1.90 0.02
N MET A 285 17.53 2.94 -0.56
CA MET A 285 17.22 3.04 -2.00
C MET A 285 18.45 3.24 -2.88
N LYS A 286 19.55 3.80 -2.35
CA LYS A 286 20.83 3.88 -3.07
C LYS A 286 21.49 2.51 -3.17
N LEU A 287 21.50 1.74 -2.08
CA LEU A 287 22.09 0.41 -2.05
C LEU A 287 21.28 -0.58 -2.89
N TYR A 288 19.96 -0.61 -2.68
CA TYR A 288 19.03 -1.50 -3.37
C TYR A 288 18.23 -0.75 -4.43
N ASP A 289 18.90 -0.16 -5.41
CA ASP A 289 18.23 0.64 -6.45
C ASP A 289 17.26 -0.19 -7.34
N ILE A 290 16.50 0.50 -8.19
CA ILE A 290 15.55 -0.14 -9.11
C ILE A 290 16.21 -1.16 -10.05
N LYS A 291 17.49 -0.95 -10.38
CA LYS A 291 18.24 -1.87 -11.24
C LYS A 291 18.58 -3.16 -10.49
N PHE A 292 19.01 -3.08 -9.23
CA PHE A 292 19.18 -4.24 -8.37
C PHE A 292 17.88 -5.05 -8.27
N PHE A 293 16.77 -4.36 -7.98
CA PHE A 293 15.45 -4.99 -7.88
C PHE A 293 15.07 -5.77 -9.16
N ALA A 294 15.33 -5.20 -10.34
CA ALA A 294 15.07 -5.87 -11.61
C ALA A 294 15.95 -7.11 -11.85
N LEU A 295 17.15 -7.17 -11.25
CA LEU A 295 18.10 -8.28 -11.44
C LEU A 295 17.81 -9.50 -10.58
N ILE A 296 17.11 -9.35 -9.46
CA ILE A 296 16.85 -10.44 -8.49
C ILE A 296 15.53 -11.18 -8.72
N ASP A 297 14.70 -10.75 -9.69
CA ASP A 297 13.32 -11.27 -9.93
C ASP A 297 12.57 -11.54 -8.61
N TYR A 298 12.53 -10.51 -7.76
CA TYR A 298 12.10 -10.66 -6.37
C TYR A 298 10.67 -11.19 -6.27
N THR A 299 10.52 -12.37 -5.69
CA THR A 299 9.20 -12.92 -5.34
C THR A 299 8.78 -12.38 -3.97
N PHE A 300 7.62 -11.71 -3.89
CA PHE A 300 7.12 -11.18 -2.62
C PHE A 300 6.77 -12.30 -1.62
N PRO A 301 7.19 -12.22 -0.35
CA PRO A 301 6.84 -13.20 0.68
C PRO A 301 5.34 -13.18 1.00
N THR A 302 4.75 -14.33 1.35
CA THR A 302 3.41 -14.33 1.95
C THR A 302 3.46 -13.69 3.34
N ASN A 303 2.48 -12.83 3.66
CA ASN A 303 2.32 -12.33 5.02
C ASN A 303 1.93 -13.49 5.95
N LEU A 304 2.66 -13.69 7.04
CA LEU A 304 2.39 -14.77 7.99
C LEU A 304 1.10 -14.55 8.80
N VAL A 305 0.65 -13.30 8.90
CA VAL A 305 -0.59 -12.95 9.60
C VAL A 305 -1.78 -13.18 8.65
N LYS A 306 -2.49 -14.30 8.87
CA LYS A 306 -3.54 -14.79 7.97
C LYS A 306 -4.77 -13.89 7.80
N ARG A 307 -4.96 -12.95 8.72
CA ARG A 307 -6.12 -12.08 8.76
C ARG A 307 -5.67 -10.70 9.16
N PHE A 308 -6.27 -9.71 8.53
CA PHE A 308 -6.09 -8.37 9.02
C PHE A 308 -6.73 -8.19 10.37
N ASP A 309 -5.89 -7.85 11.34
CA ASP A 309 -6.33 -7.29 12.59
C ASP A 309 -6.41 -5.76 12.43
N TYR A 310 -7.63 -5.24 12.50
CA TYR A 310 -7.90 -3.81 12.38
C TYR A 310 -7.52 -3.00 13.63
N GLU A 311 -7.23 -3.67 14.75
CA GLU A 311 -6.66 -3.05 15.94
C GLU A 311 -5.14 -3.01 15.86
N ASN A 312 -4.56 -3.94 15.10
CA ASN A 312 -3.12 -4.07 14.94
C ASN A 312 -2.76 -4.64 13.56
N PRO A 313 -2.69 -3.79 12.51
CA PRO A 313 -2.38 -4.24 11.16
C PRO A 313 -0.91 -4.65 11.05
N LEU A 314 -0.62 -5.89 11.47
CA LEU A 314 0.72 -6.46 11.53
C LEU A 314 1.06 -7.17 10.22
N PHE A 315 2.25 -6.85 9.71
CA PHE A 315 2.86 -7.55 8.58
C PHE A 315 4.10 -8.26 9.09
N GLN A 316 4.18 -9.56 8.87
CA GLN A 316 5.31 -10.37 9.29
C GLN A 316 5.78 -11.23 8.13
N PHE A 317 7.06 -11.10 7.83
CA PHE A 317 7.75 -11.88 6.81
C PHE A 317 8.83 -12.70 7.49
N ASN A 318 9.00 -13.97 7.12
CA ASN A 318 10.09 -14.80 7.63
C ASN A 318 10.79 -15.46 6.46
N ARG A 319 11.75 -14.73 5.88
CA ARG A 319 12.58 -15.23 4.80
C ARG A 319 14.05 -14.85 5.09
N PRO A 320 14.99 -15.80 4.92
CA PRO A 320 16.40 -15.55 5.21
C PRO A 320 17.03 -14.42 4.37
N MET A 321 16.53 -14.20 3.15
CA MET A 321 17.13 -13.25 2.22
C MET A 321 16.99 -11.80 2.71
N GLU A 322 15.88 -11.45 3.34
CA GLU A 322 15.64 -10.14 3.92
C GLU A 322 16.61 -9.88 5.07
N THR A 323 16.99 -10.90 5.84
CA THR A 323 18.05 -10.79 6.86
C THR A 323 19.40 -10.48 6.24
N VAL A 324 19.73 -11.11 5.11
CA VAL A 324 20.95 -10.81 4.32
C VAL A 324 20.93 -9.35 3.85
N TYR A 325 19.80 -8.88 3.30
CA TYR A 325 19.67 -7.49 2.85
C TYR A 325 19.74 -6.49 4.02
N THR A 326 19.15 -6.79 5.17
CA THR A 326 19.26 -5.91 6.33
C THR A 326 20.68 -5.85 6.88
N MET A 327 21.39 -6.99 6.93
CA MET A 327 22.78 -7.04 7.40
C MET A 327 23.71 -6.29 6.45
N LEU A 328 23.58 -6.52 5.15
CA LEU A 328 24.37 -5.81 4.15
C LEU A 328 24.11 -4.30 4.19
N TYR A 329 22.86 -3.87 4.41
CA TYR A 329 22.55 -2.46 4.60
C TYR A 329 23.16 -1.89 5.89
N GLN A 330 23.12 -2.62 7.00
CA GLN A 330 23.76 -2.20 8.25
C GLN A 330 25.25 -1.97 8.05
N LEU A 331 25.95 -2.94 7.45
CA LEU A 331 27.37 -2.82 7.17
C LEU A 331 27.64 -1.68 6.17
N PHE A 332 26.84 -1.54 5.12
CA PHE A 332 26.99 -0.47 4.14
C PHE A 332 26.98 0.94 4.75
N ILE A 333 26.16 1.16 5.79
CA ILE A 333 26.08 2.43 6.50
C ILE A 333 27.23 2.63 7.49
N VAL A 334 27.72 1.55 8.11
CA VAL A 334 28.75 1.60 9.16
C VAL A 334 30.15 1.59 8.57
N ASP A 335 30.45 0.60 7.73
CA ASP A 335 31.72 0.40 7.05
C ASP A 335 31.51 -0.30 5.69
N PRO A 336 31.62 0.44 4.56
CA PRO A 336 31.50 -0.13 3.22
C PRO A 336 32.49 -1.27 2.91
N ASP A 337 33.66 -1.32 3.57
CA ASP A 337 34.62 -2.42 3.38
C ASP A 337 34.11 -3.72 4.02
N ASP A 338 33.53 -3.64 5.22
CA ASP A 338 32.87 -4.77 5.86
C ASP A 338 31.66 -5.23 5.03
N ALA A 339 30.92 -4.30 4.41
CA ALA A 339 29.83 -4.63 3.51
C ALA A 339 30.31 -5.40 2.27
N LEU A 340 31.44 -5.00 1.67
CA LEU A 340 32.07 -5.71 0.56
C LEU A 340 32.55 -7.09 0.98
N GLN A 341 33.20 -7.21 2.14
CA GLN A 341 33.65 -8.51 2.66
C GLN A 341 32.48 -9.43 2.94
N TYR A 342 31.41 -8.91 3.55
CA TYR A 342 30.18 -9.66 3.80
C TYR A 342 29.56 -10.14 2.49
N LEU A 343 29.41 -9.25 1.49
CA LEU A 343 28.91 -9.60 0.17
C LEU A 343 29.76 -10.71 -0.48
N GLN A 344 31.09 -10.61 -0.43
CA GLN A 344 32.01 -11.64 -0.97
C GLN A 344 31.92 -12.99 -0.25
N GLY A 345 31.50 -12.99 1.02
CA GLY A 345 31.22 -14.21 1.78
C GLY A 345 29.90 -14.88 1.41
N LEU A 346 29.01 -14.18 0.70
CA LEU A 346 27.76 -14.76 0.21
C LEU A 346 28.02 -15.58 -1.05
N GLU A 347 27.34 -16.72 -1.18
CA GLU A 347 27.39 -17.47 -2.43
C GLU A 347 26.74 -16.66 -3.55
N GLU A 348 27.45 -16.44 -4.67
CA GLU A 348 26.90 -15.71 -5.85
C GLU A 348 25.58 -16.30 -6.33
N SER A 349 25.36 -17.61 -6.15
CA SER A 349 24.13 -18.33 -6.47
C SER A 349 22.92 -17.85 -5.65
N ALA A 350 23.12 -17.33 -4.44
CA ALA A 350 22.02 -16.94 -3.55
C ALA A 350 21.31 -15.66 -4.02
N ILE A 351 22.05 -14.70 -4.58
CA ILE A 351 21.51 -13.41 -5.06
C ILE A 351 21.47 -13.34 -6.60
N GLY A 352 22.27 -14.17 -7.27
CA GLY A 352 22.47 -14.13 -8.71
C GLY A 352 23.64 -13.23 -9.09
N LYS A 353 24.49 -13.70 -10.00
CA LYS A 353 25.75 -13.04 -10.38
C LYS A 353 25.59 -11.58 -10.81
N GLN A 354 24.60 -11.27 -11.64
CA GLN A 354 24.41 -9.90 -12.13
C GLN A 354 24.00 -8.93 -11.00
N ALA A 355 23.14 -9.38 -10.09
CA ALA A 355 22.73 -8.61 -8.93
C ALA A 355 23.88 -8.44 -7.93
N PHE A 356 24.69 -9.48 -7.75
CA PHE A 356 25.93 -9.43 -6.96
C PHE A 356 26.93 -8.39 -7.52
N ASP A 357 27.24 -8.46 -8.81
CA ASP A 357 28.16 -7.54 -9.48
C ASP A 357 27.67 -6.08 -9.37
N HIS A 358 26.35 -5.89 -9.49
CA HIS A 358 25.72 -4.59 -9.33
C HIS A 358 25.84 -4.06 -7.89
N LEU A 359 25.52 -4.87 -6.87
CA LEU A 359 25.70 -4.47 -5.45
C LEU A 359 27.14 -4.11 -5.15
N LYS A 360 28.09 -4.94 -5.58
CA LYS A 360 29.53 -4.69 -5.40
C LYS A 360 29.92 -3.33 -5.99
N SER A 361 29.53 -3.07 -7.24
CA SER A 361 29.80 -1.79 -7.90
C SER A 361 29.16 -0.60 -7.17
N THR A 362 27.94 -0.77 -6.65
CA THR A 362 27.23 0.27 -5.89
C THR A 362 27.96 0.60 -4.59
N ILE A 363 28.41 -0.41 -3.84
CA ILE A 363 29.16 -0.21 -2.58
C ILE A 363 30.53 0.44 -2.85
N GLU A 364 31.26 -0.03 -3.87
CA GLU A 364 32.56 0.56 -4.27
C GLU A 364 32.41 2.04 -4.66
N LYS A 365 31.36 2.39 -5.41
CA LYS A 365 31.08 3.79 -5.76
C LYS A 365 30.76 4.65 -4.55
N TYR A 366 29.98 4.11 -3.61
CA TYR A 366 29.64 4.82 -2.38
C TYR A 366 30.90 5.12 -1.55
N LYS A 367 31.77 4.12 -1.35
CA LYS A 367 33.07 4.28 -0.68
C LYS A 367 33.89 5.42 -1.27
N LEU A 368 34.05 5.45 -2.60
CA LEU A 368 34.79 6.50 -3.29
C LEU A 368 34.17 7.90 -3.16
N SER A 369 32.85 7.98 -2.92
CA SER A 369 32.16 9.26 -2.70
C SER A 369 32.31 9.76 -1.27
N SER A 370 32.28 8.88 -0.27
CA SER A 370 32.44 9.24 1.14
C SER A 370 33.87 9.68 1.50
N GLU A 371 34.89 9.22 0.75
CA GLU A 371 36.29 9.65 0.94
C GLU A 371 36.57 11.08 0.45
N LYS A 372 35.63 11.69 -0.29
CA LYS A 372 35.77 13.03 -0.87
C LYS A 372 35.06 14.12 -0.07
N GLU A 373 34.17 13.73 0.85
CA GLU A 373 33.49 14.62 1.80
C GLU A 373 34.33 14.77 3.07
#